data_AF-A0A349JY79-F1
#
_entry.id   AF-A0A349JY79-F1
#
_cell.length_a   1.000
_cell.length_b   1.000
_cell.length_c   1.000
_cell.angle_alpha   90.00
_cell.angle_beta   90.00
_cell.angle_gamma   90.00
#
_symmetry.space_group_name_H-M   'P 1'
#
loop_
_entity.id
_entity.type
_entity.pdbx_description
1 polymer ?
#
loop_
_entity_poly.entity_id
_entity_poly.type
_entity_poly.pdbx_seq_one_letter_code
_entity_poly.pdbx_strand_id
1 'polypeptide(L)'
;EDTYGDAGLEKTMDQELTGRPGERKVIFDSGGRKLRDELTRRPRIGHTVVTTFNLDWQRHAEKVLRDHCKRGAFVVIDIPTGEVLVLASRPSYDINIWIP
;
A
#
# COMPACT_ATOMS: atom_id res chain seq x y z
N GLU A 1 15.49 0.46 -3.53
CA GLU A 1 14.51 0.32 -4.62
C GLU A 1 13.32 1.18 -4.30
N ASP A 2 12.69 1.78 -5.31
CA ASP A 2 11.46 2.53 -5.11
C ASP A 2 10.30 1.54 -4.99
N THR A 3 9.50 1.68 -3.93
CA THR A 3 8.30 0.86 -3.70
C THR A 3 7.14 1.49 -4.46
N TYR A 4 6.41 0.69 -5.25
CA TYR A 4 5.21 1.11 -5.97
C TYR A 4 4.10 0.06 -5.79
N GLY A 5 2.85 0.49 -5.86
CA GLY A 5 1.70 -0.41 -5.80
C GLY A 5 1.60 -1.30 -7.04
N ASP A 6 1.85 -2.60 -6.89
CA ASP A 6 1.84 -3.53 -8.04
C ASP A 6 0.49 -4.26 -8.23
N ALA A 7 -0.31 -4.37 -7.17
CA ALA A 7 -1.56 -5.13 -7.20
C ALA A 7 -2.76 -4.42 -6.57
N GLY A 8 -3.95 -4.74 -7.09
CA GLY A 8 -5.25 -4.44 -6.48
C GLY A 8 -5.41 -3.00 -6.00
N LEU A 9 -5.64 -2.85 -4.69
CA LEU A 9 -5.89 -1.56 -4.06
C LEU A 9 -4.66 -0.65 -4.11
N GLU A 10 -3.46 -1.19 -3.88
CA GLU A 10 -2.22 -0.41 -3.88
C GLU A 10 -1.93 0.18 -5.25
N LYS A 11 -2.07 -0.62 -6.31
CA LYS A 11 -1.91 -0.12 -7.69
C LYS A 11 -2.92 0.95 -8.06
N THR A 12 -4.17 0.77 -7.62
CA THR A 12 -5.25 1.72 -7.92
C THR A 12 -5.03 3.05 -7.19
N MET A 13 -4.48 3.00 -5.98
CA MET A 13 -4.27 4.17 -5.11
C MET A 13 -2.81 4.63 -5.08
N ASP A 14 -1.95 4.12 -5.97
CA ASP A 14 -0.51 4.39 -5.97
C ASP A 14 -0.21 5.89 -6.04
N GLN A 15 -0.97 6.64 -6.84
CA GLN A 15 -0.80 8.09 -6.95
C GLN A 15 -1.07 8.84 -5.65
N GLU A 16 -1.99 8.34 -4.82
CA GLU A 16 -2.31 8.92 -3.52
C GLU A 16 -1.31 8.46 -2.46
N LEU A 17 -0.93 7.16 -2.48
CA LEU A 17 -0.04 6.55 -1.49
C LEU A 17 1.42 6.96 -1.68
N THR A 18 1.84 7.22 -2.92
CA THR A 18 3.24 7.50 -3.25
C THR A 18 3.61 8.95 -2.91
N GLY A 19 4.60 9.07 -2.03
CA GLY A 19 5.21 10.35 -1.70
C GLY A 19 6.09 10.90 -2.84
N ARG A 20 6.58 12.13 -2.67
CA ARG A 20 7.57 12.70 -3.59
C ARG A 20 8.96 12.63 -2.97
N PRO A 21 9.95 12.01 -3.63
CA PRO A 21 11.31 11.96 -3.11
C PRO A 21 11.92 13.37 -3.03
N GLY A 22 12.65 13.60 -1.95
CA GLY A 22 13.45 14.80 -1.77
C GLY A 22 14.70 14.77 -2.66
N GLU A 23 15.29 15.93 -2.90
CA GLU A 23 16.55 16.06 -3.63
C GLU A 23 17.55 16.83 -2.80
N ARG A 24 18.78 16.32 -2.77
CA ARG A 24 19.88 16.91 -2.03
C ARG A 24 21.09 17.03 -2.94
N LYS A 25 21.64 18.23 -3.05
CA LYS A 25 22.84 18.53 -3.83
C LYS A 25 24.05 18.53 -2.91
N VAL A 26 24.95 17.57 -3.14
CA VAL A 26 26.20 17.45 -2.39
C VAL A 26 27.37 17.74 -3.32
N ILE A 27 28.26 18.65 -2.91
CA ILE A 27 29.46 19.03 -3.67
C ILE A 27 30.68 18.55 -2.89
N PHE A 28 31.61 17.91 -3.59
CA PHE A 28 32.88 17.42 -3.06
C PHE A 28 34.05 18.17 -3.72
N ASP A 29 35.17 18.30 -3.01
CA ASP A 29 36.44 18.73 -3.60
C ASP A 29 37.16 17.56 -4.31
N SER A 30 38.28 17.86 -4.98
CA SER A 30 39.11 16.86 -5.66
C SER A 30 39.77 15.83 -4.71
N GLY A 31 39.79 16.11 -3.41
CA GLY A 31 40.27 15.21 -2.35
C GLY A 31 39.15 14.42 -1.66
N GLY A 32 37.91 14.55 -2.12
CA GLY A 32 36.73 13.85 -1.57
C GLY A 32 36.14 14.47 -0.30
N ARG A 33 36.59 15.66 0.13
CA ARG A 33 35.97 16.36 1.27
C ARG A 33 34.67 17.02 0.82
N LYS A 34 33.64 16.88 1.66
CA LYS A 34 32.31 17.45 1.42
C LYS A 34 32.35 18.97 1.64
N LEU A 35 32.20 19.74 0.56
CA LEU A 35 32.26 21.21 0.58
C LEU A 35 30.91 21.85 0.86
N ARG A 36 29.85 21.29 0.28
CA ARG A 36 28.49 21.84 0.38
C ARG A 36 27.47 20.74 0.38
N ASP A 37 26.42 20.96 1.15
CA ASP A 37 25.29 20.07 1.25
C ASP A 37 24.01 20.88 1.35
N GLU A 38 23.20 20.81 0.31
CA GLU A 38 22.03 21.64 0.17
C GLU A 38 20.80 20.79 -0.16
N LEU A 39 19.74 20.99 0.60
CA LEU A 39 18.46 20.36 0.32
C LEU A 39 17.74 21.16 -0.76
N THR A 40 17.81 20.69 -2.00
CA THR A 40 17.17 21.31 -3.17
C THR A 40 15.65 21.11 -3.17
N ARG A 41 15.17 19.94 -2.73
CA ARG A 41 13.74 19.64 -2.60
C ARG A 41 13.46 18.85 -1.33
N ARG A 42 12.49 19.33 -0.54
CA ARG A 42 12.00 18.58 0.63
C ARG A 42 11.18 17.37 0.17
N PRO A 43 11.37 16.18 0.76
CA PRO A 43 10.50 15.05 0.51
C PRO A 43 9.08 15.35 0.98
N ARG A 44 8.09 14.76 0.32
CA ARG A 44 6.69 14.79 0.75
C ARG A 44 6.22 13.36 0.98
N ILE A 45 5.60 13.13 2.13
CA ILE A 45 4.94 11.86 2.45
C ILE A 45 3.69 11.76 1.58
N GLY A 46 3.36 10.57 1.11
CA GLY A 46 2.10 10.31 0.42
C GLY A 46 0.89 10.46 1.36
N HIS A 47 -0.29 10.33 0.78
CA HIS A 47 -1.57 10.41 1.48
C HIS A 47 -1.91 9.10 2.19
N THR A 48 -2.78 9.20 3.19
CA THR A 48 -3.37 8.05 3.86
C THR A 48 -4.73 7.76 3.24
N VAL A 49 -4.90 6.54 2.72
CA VAL A 49 -6.19 6.05 2.21
C VAL A 49 -6.93 5.35 3.33
N VAL A 50 -8.13 5.82 3.65
CA VAL A 50 -9.04 5.16 4.60
C VAL A 50 -10.05 4.36 3.79
N THR A 51 -10.12 3.05 4.06
CA THR A 51 -11.05 2.14 3.39
C THR A 51 -12.33 1.98 4.19
N THR A 52 -13.38 1.49 3.53
CA THR A 52 -14.66 1.12 4.13
C THR A 52 -14.65 -0.27 4.76
N PHE A 53 -13.54 -1.01 4.65
CA PHE A 53 -13.48 -2.39 5.11
C PHE A 53 -13.56 -2.49 6.63
N ASN A 54 -14.43 -3.38 7.09
CA ASN A 54 -14.44 -3.77 8.48
C ASN A 54 -13.44 -4.91 8.69
N LEU A 55 -12.37 -4.63 9.46
CA LEU A 55 -11.28 -5.57 9.67
C LEU A 55 -11.73 -6.90 10.33
N ASP A 56 -12.63 -6.83 11.31
CA ASP A 56 -13.10 -8.02 12.02
C ASP A 56 -13.93 -8.92 11.10
N TRP A 57 -14.78 -8.31 10.27
CA TRP A 57 -15.61 -9.05 9.31
C TRP A 57 -14.77 -9.62 8.17
N GLN A 58 -13.78 -8.87 7.67
CA GLN A 58 -12.83 -9.33 6.67
C GLN A 58 -12.09 -10.58 7.16
N ARG A 59 -11.53 -10.54 8.37
CA ARG A 59 -10.84 -11.69 8.99
C ARG A 59 -11.76 -12.90 9.14
N HIS A 60 -13.01 -12.67 9.51
CA HIS A 60 -14.00 -13.73 9.62
C HIS A 60 -14.32 -14.36 8.27
N ALA A 61 -14.56 -13.56 7.23
CA ALA A 61 -14.85 -14.04 5.88
C ALA A 61 -13.67 -14.83 5.29
N GLU A 62 -12.44 -14.35 5.46
CA GLU A 62 -11.23 -15.06 5.05
C GLU A 62 -11.07 -16.40 5.78
N LYS A 63 -11.39 -16.44 7.08
CA LYS A 63 -11.41 -17.67 7.86
C LYS A 63 -12.44 -18.67 7.31
N VAL A 64 -13.68 -18.24 7.10
CA VAL A 64 -14.74 -19.10 6.54
C VAL A 64 -14.34 -19.64 5.17
N LEU A 65 -13.83 -18.78 4.27
CA LEU A 65 -13.37 -19.19 2.96
C LEU A 65 -12.20 -20.19 3.04
N ARG A 66 -11.25 -19.98 3.95
CA ARG A 66 -10.12 -20.90 4.14
C ARG A 66 -10.57 -22.26 4.65
N ASP A 67 -11.50 -22.29 5.60
CA ASP A 67 -11.89 -23.50 6.31
C ASP A 67 -12.89 -24.34 5.48
N HIS A 68 -13.70 -23.71 4.62
CA HIS A 68 -14.80 -24.38 3.91
C HIS A 68 -14.71 -24.35 2.38
N CYS A 69 -13.80 -23.58 1.77
CA CYS A 69 -13.75 -23.43 0.31
C CYS A 69 -12.33 -23.63 -0.24
N LYS A 70 -12.21 -24.46 -1.29
CA LYS A 70 -10.95 -24.54 -2.07
C LYS A 70 -10.76 -23.32 -2.97
N ARG A 71 -11.84 -22.83 -3.60
CA ARG A 71 -11.86 -21.66 -4.48
C ARG A 71 -13.19 -20.93 -4.30
N GLY A 72 -13.16 -19.61 -4.18
CA GLY A 72 -14.38 -18.80 -3.99
C GLY A 72 -14.08 -17.36 -3.61
N ALA A 73 -15.13 -16.56 -3.46
CA ALA A 73 -15.05 -15.19 -2.99
C ALA A 73 -16.24 -14.88 -2.07
N PHE A 74 -16.06 -13.90 -1.18
CA PHE A 74 -17.05 -13.43 -0.22
C PHE A 74 -17.06 -11.91 -0.23
N VAL A 75 -18.22 -11.31 -0.48
CA VAL A 75 -18.40 -9.85 -0.57
C VAL A 75 -19.55 -9.44 0.34
N VAL A 76 -19.34 -8.39 1.13
CA VAL A 76 -20.40 -7.74 1.93
C VAL A 76 -20.47 -6.28 1.53
N ILE A 77 -21.69 -5.84 1.22
CA ILE A 77 -21.99 -4.46 0.84
C ILE A 77 -23.04 -3.93 1.81
N ASP A 78 -22.83 -2.72 2.31
CA ASP A 78 -23.85 -1.98 3.03
C ASP A 78 -24.87 -1.39 2.04
N ILE A 79 -26.13 -1.82 2.14
CA ILE A 79 -27.16 -1.48 1.13
C ILE A 79 -27.47 0.02 1.10
N PRO A 80 -27.62 0.73 2.24
CA PRO A 80 -27.96 2.15 2.22
C PRO A 80 -26.84 3.04 1.67
N THR A 81 -25.58 2.75 1.99
CA THR A 81 -24.43 3.59 1.60
C THR A 81 -23.75 3.13 0.30
N GLY A 82 -23.91 1.86 -0.07
CA GLY A 82 -23.17 1.23 -1.16
C GLY A 82 -21.73 0.88 -0.82
N GLU A 83 -21.30 1.05 0.43
CA GLU A 83 -19.94 0.76 0.87
C GLU A 83 -19.64 -0.73 0.85
N VAL A 84 -18.44 -1.10 0.40
CA VAL A 84 -17.96 -2.48 0.48
C VAL A 84 -17.29 -2.68 1.84
N LEU A 85 -17.89 -3.51 2.69
CA LEU A 85 -17.39 -3.78 4.05
C LEU A 85 -16.43 -4.97 4.08
N VAL A 86 -16.57 -5.92 3.15
CA VAL A 86 -15.73 -7.11 3.03
C VAL A 86 -15.51 -7.43 1.56
N LEU A 87 -14.26 -7.76 1.21
CA LEU A 87 -13.87 -8.25 -0.10
C LEU A 87 -12.80 -9.33 0.08
N ALA A 88 -13.21 -10.58 0.18
CA ALA A 88 -12.32 -11.72 0.42
C ALA A 88 -12.35 -12.71 -0.75
N SER A 89 -11.22 -13.30 -1.08
CA SER A 89 -11.10 -14.33 -2.12
C SER A 89 -10.20 -15.49 -1.68
N ARG A 90 -10.42 -16.66 -2.26
CA ARG A 90 -9.65 -17.88 -2.00
C ARG A 90 -9.36 -18.59 -3.33
N PRO A 91 -8.12 -19.04 -3.60
CA PRO A 91 -6.92 -18.88 -2.75
C PRO A 91 -6.47 -17.42 -2.65
N SER A 92 -5.86 -17.08 -1.52
CA SER A 92 -5.21 -15.78 -1.27
C SER A 92 -3.73 -16.04 -0.93
N TYR A 93 -2.92 -14.99 -0.91
CA TYR A 93 -1.49 -15.01 -0.63
C TYR A 93 -1.15 -14.02 0.50
N ASP A 94 -0.02 -14.24 1.17
CA ASP A 94 0.51 -13.26 2.13
C ASP A 94 1.23 -12.16 1.36
N ILE A 95 0.81 -10.90 1.55
CA ILE A 95 1.37 -9.75 0.84
C ILE A 95 2.79 -9.44 1.35
N ASN A 96 3.09 -9.81 2.61
CA ASN A 96 4.38 -9.50 3.22
C ASN A 96 5.57 -10.23 2.58
N ILE A 97 5.33 -11.28 1.77
CA ILE A 97 6.40 -12.00 1.06
C ILE A 97 7.01 -11.17 -0.08
N TRP A 98 6.36 -10.07 -0.49
CA TRP A 98 6.76 -9.20 -1.59
C TRP A 98 7.39 -7.89 -1.12
N ILE A 99 7.58 -7.71 0.19
CA ILE A 99 8.25 -6.53 0.76
C ILE A 99 9.77 -6.81 0.82
N PRO A 100 10.62 -5.96 0.20
CA PRO A 100 12.08 -6.13 0.20
C PRO A 100 12.75 -5.85 1.56
#